data_AF-A0A2N1PXF6-F1
#
_entry.id   AF-A0A2N1PXF6-F1
#
_cell.length_a   1.000
_cell.length_b   1.000
_cell.length_c   1.000
_cell.angle_alpha   90.00
_cell.angle_beta   90.00
_cell.angle_gamma   90.00
#
_symmetry.space_group_name_H-M   'P 1'
#
loop_
_entity.id
_entity.type
_entity.pdbx_description
1 polymer ?
#
loop_
_entity_poly.entity_id
_entity_poly.type
_entity_poly.pdbx_seq_one_letter_code
_entity_poly.pdbx_strand_id
1 'polypeptide(L)'
;IRDFIEKSSNVLIMGHNQADLDSYGAMMACHHMAQASKKTAYMIVDVEKLDRTSDKIHTLLLDKMPHLKDQFMTSLDALNQINEDSLLIVVDSQSPKIVMSKEVLEKAQKLIVIDHHRVGEETFDAIFSFIEPYASSTIELVMELLNFYNMEEEIRISPLEATIMYSGLLVDTNNFTYRTGSRTFEVASRLKDLGADTIEAKLWLRRDLMRTLEINKLLSTVDIFLDKFAFVVTTEIYDDRILLAQVAEAALSINGMDAAFMITRMDDKTVGISARSYQQINVQILMEAFGGGGHLNSAAAQVQNKSIEEVYEQLKTYLELEYGGGGELMKVILLEDVKGKGKKDDVVEVASGYGQFLITQKKAMAASDENLQALNKAKEEAFAQAQRHIELMKKLKSEIDHKKVTVGIQVGQDGKMFGSVTTKQIVEAFEEAHHILIDKKKVELSSDINSVGIYTATVQLHKDIKATFEVHVIEK
;
A
#
# COMPACT_ATOMS: atom_id res chain seq x y z
N ILE A 1 -8.25 11.29 15.96
CA ILE A 1 -9.54 11.10 15.27
C ILE A 1 -10.70 11.73 16.05
N ARG A 2 -10.94 11.34 17.32
CA ARG A 2 -11.98 11.95 18.18
C ARG A 2 -12.01 13.48 18.13
N ASP A 3 -10.87 14.14 18.34
CA ASP A 3 -10.77 15.61 18.24
C ASP A 3 -11.23 16.19 16.89
N PHE A 4 -10.98 15.49 15.78
CA PHE A 4 -11.41 15.94 14.46
C PHE A 4 -12.93 15.83 14.30
N ILE A 5 -13.51 14.74 14.82
CA ILE A 5 -14.97 14.55 14.88
C ILE A 5 -15.60 15.64 15.75
N GLU A 6 -15.09 15.86 16.97
CA GLU A 6 -15.65 16.84 17.90
C GLU A 6 -15.58 18.29 17.37
N LYS A 7 -14.62 18.59 16.50
CA LYS A 7 -14.44 19.92 15.87
C LYS A 7 -15.23 20.09 14.55
N SER A 8 -15.81 19.04 13.99
CA SER A 8 -16.56 19.14 12.73
C SER A 8 -18.02 19.58 12.94
N SER A 9 -18.64 20.12 11.90
CA SER A 9 -20.08 20.46 11.91
C SER A 9 -20.95 19.20 11.84
N ASN A 10 -20.57 18.28 10.96
CA ASN A 10 -21.11 16.93 10.81
C ASN A 10 -20.01 15.97 10.36
N VAL A 11 -20.31 14.67 10.37
CA VAL A 11 -19.43 13.60 9.88
C VAL A 11 -20.11 12.89 8.72
N LEU A 12 -19.38 12.72 7.63
CA LEU A 12 -19.76 11.90 6.49
C LEU A 12 -18.81 10.71 6.43
N ILE A 13 -19.33 9.52 6.17
CA ILE A 13 -18.55 8.29 6.21
C ILE A 13 -18.81 7.53 4.91
N MET A 14 -17.76 7.17 4.18
CA MET A 14 -17.90 6.40 2.94
C MET A 14 -16.83 5.33 2.83
N GLY A 15 -17.18 4.22 2.20
CA GLY A 15 -16.26 3.16 1.84
C GLY A 15 -15.85 3.21 0.37
N HIS A 16 -15.43 2.06 -0.16
CA HIS A 16 -15.16 1.85 -1.58
C HIS A 16 -16.41 1.45 -2.39
N ASN A 17 -16.37 1.67 -3.70
CA ASN A 17 -17.31 1.13 -4.69
C ASN A 17 -17.22 -0.40 -4.73
N GLN A 18 -18.34 -1.07 -4.97
CA GLN A 18 -18.53 -2.50 -4.72
C GLN A 18 -18.26 -2.83 -3.24
N ALA A 19 -18.73 -1.97 -2.33
CA ALA A 19 -18.49 -2.10 -0.90
C ALA A 19 -18.90 -3.50 -0.43
N ASP A 20 -17.95 -4.20 0.18
CA ASP A 20 -18.21 -5.46 0.86
C ASP A 20 -18.55 -5.23 2.35
N LEU A 21 -18.65 -6.32 3.10
CA LEU A 21 -19.02 -6.25 4.51
C LEU A 21 -17.92 -5.69 5.42
N ASP A 22 -16.64 -5.68 5.02
CA ASP A 22 -15.60 -5.02 5.82
C ASP A 22 -15.75 -3.50 5.72
N SER A 23 -15.78 -2.98 4.49
CA SER A 23 -16.07 -1.58 4.20
C SER A 23 -17.39 -1.13 4.84
N TYR A 24 -18.48 -1.86 4.62
CA TYR A 24 -19.80 -1.52 5.17
C TYR A 24 -19.85 -1.59 6.71
N GLY A 25 -19.25 -2.61 7.32
CA GLY A 25 -19.16 -2.74 8.77
C GLY A 25 -18.25 -1.68 9.41
N ALA A 26 -17.15 -1.30 8.75
CA ALA A 26 -16.27 -0.22 9.19
C ALA A 26 -16.97 1.14 9.15
N MET A 27 -17.83 1.39 8.15
CA MET A 27 -18.66 2.59 8.10
C MET A 27 -19.59 2.68 9.32
N MET A 28 -20.23 1.56 9.69
CA MET A 28 -21.07 1.49 10.89
C MET A 28 -20.27 1.75 12.17
N ALA A 29 -19.09 1.16 12.30
CA ALA A 29 -18.24 1.34 13.47
C ALA A 29 -17.78 2.81 13.61
N CYS A 30 -17.43 3.46 12.50
CA CYS A 30 -17.10 4.89 12.48
C CYS A 30 -18.32 5.77 12.82
N HIS A 31 -19.51 5.37 12.39
CA HIS A 31 -20.75 6.06 12.72
C HIS A 31 -21.00 6.04 14.24
N HIS A 32 -20.78 4.90 14.90
CA HIS A 32 -20.83 4.79 16.36
C HIS A 32 -19.79 5.70 17.06
N MET A 33 -18.56 5.83 16.53
CA MET A 33 -17.58 6.79 17.07
C MET A 33 -18.08 8.24 17.00
N ALA A 34 -18.75 8.61 15.91
CA ALA A 34 -19.29 9.95 15.73
C ALA A 34 -20.50 10.22 16.65
N GLN A 35 -21.37 9.23 16.84
CA GLN A 35 -22.47 9.31 17.78
C GLN A 35 -22.01 9.44 19.24
N ALA A 36 -21.00 8.67 19.65
CA ALA A 36 -20.37 8.81 20.96
C ALA A 36 -19.79 10.21 21.19
N SER A 37 -19.26 10.82 20.13
CA SER A 37 -18.77 12.21 20.12
C SER A 37 -19.91 13.25 20.03
N LYS A 38 -21.18 12.82 20.09
CA LYS A 38 -22.38 13.67 20.01
C LYS A 38 -22.44 14.51 18.73
N LYS A 39 -21.96 13.94 17.62
CA LYS A 39 -22.01 14.58 16.30
C LYS A 39 -23.03 13.90 15.40
N THR A 40 -23.70 14.72 14.59
CA THR A 40 -24.52 14.21 13.49
C THR A 40 -23.61 13.54 12.46
N ALA A 41 -23.91 12.30 12.14
CA ALA A 41 -23.12 11.49 11.23
C ALA A 41 -24.01 10.78 10.21
N TYR A 42 -23.50 10.60 9.00
CA TYR A 42 -24.20 9.90 7.94
C TYR A 42 -23.27 8.94 7.20
N MET A 43 -23.77 7.74 6.93
CA MET A 43 -23.14 6.73 6.10
C MET A 43 -23.59 6.92 4.65
N ILE A 44 -22.65 7.17 3.75
CA ILE A 44 -22.92 7.38 2.33
C ILE A 44 -22.99 6.02 1.64
N VAL A 45 -24.18 5.65 1.19
CA VAL A 45 -24.46 4.37 0.56
C VAL A 45 -25.29 4.58 -0.71
N ASP A 46 -24.65 4.34 -1.84
CA ASP A 46 -25.32 4.14 -3.12
C ASP A 46 -25.57 2.63 -3.27
N VAL A 47 -26.82 2.18 -3.13
CA VAL A 47 -27.17 0.75 -3.05
C VAL A 47 -26.68 -0.04 -4.28
N GLU A 48 -26.71 0.57 -5.46
CA GLU A 48 -26.21 -0.01 -6.70
C GLU A 48 -24.69 -0.22 -6.75
N LYS A 49 -23.95 0.38 -5.80
CA LYS A 49 -22.51 0.23 -5.63
C LYS A 49 -22.14 -0.67 -4.44
N LEU A 50 -23.10 -1.32 -3.80
CA LEU A 50 -22.81 -2.39 -2.84
C LEU A 50 -22.53 -3.70 -3.57
N ASP A 51 -21.71 -4.58 -2.99
CA ASP A 51 -21.65 -5.96 -3.46
C ASP A 51 -22.99 -6.67 -3.21
N ARG A 52 -23.21 -7.80 -3.89
CA ARG A 52 -24.48 -8.54 -3.81
C ARG A 52 -24.82 -9.01 -2.39
N THR A 53 -23.81 -9.24 -1.56
CA THR A 53 -24.00 -9.65 -0.16
C THR A 53 -24.43 -8.45 0.66
N SER A 54 -23.68 -7.36 0.60
CA SER A 54 -23.91 -6.12 1.35
C SER A 54 -25.22 -5.45 0.97
N ASP A 55 -25.68 -5.51 -0.28
CA ASP A 55 -27.01 -5.04 -0.68
C ASP A 55 -28.15 -5.79 0.05
N LYS A 56 -28.07 -7.13 0.09
CA LYS A 56 -29.07 -7.94 0.82
C LYS A 56 -29.03 -7.64 2.31
N ILE A 57 -27.84 -7.46 2.88
CA ILE A 57 -27.66 -7.14 4.30
C ILE A 57 -28.13 -5.73 4.62
N HIS A 58 -27.89 -4.76 3.74
CA HIS A 58 -28.41 -3.40 3.86
C HIS A 58 -29.93 -3.40 3.87
N THR A 59 -30.56 -4.13 2.95
CA THR A 59 -32.01 -4.30 2.91
C THR A 59 -32.54 -4.95 4.19
N LEU A 60 -31.92 -6.03 4.65
CA LEU A 60 -32.27 -6.73 5.90
C LEU A 60 -32.14 -5.82 7.13
N LEU A 61 -31.07 -5.05 7.20
CA LEU A 61 -30.82 -4.10 8.28
C LEU A 61 -31.94 -3.07 8.36
N LEU A 62 -32.29 -2.44 7.24
CA LEU A 62 -33.33 -1.40 7.22
C LEU A 62 -34.73 -1.97 7.46
N ASP A 63 -34.99 -3.23 7.08
CA ASP A 63 -36.24 -3.91 7.42
C ASP A 63 -36.36 -4.19 8.93
N LYS A 64 -35.29 -4.71 9.55
CA LYS A 64 -35.26 -5.02 10.99
C LYS A 64 -35.10 -3.77 11.86
N MET A 65 -34.45 -2.73 11.36
CA MET A 65 -34.13 -1.49 12.08
C MET A 65 -34.47 -0.24 11.25
N PRO A 66 -35.76 0.04 11.00
CA PRO A 66 -36.18 1.15 10.11
C PRO A 66 -35.71 2.54 10.58
N HIS A 67 -35.47 2.72 11.87
CA HIS A 67 -34.97 3.96 12.46
C HIS A 67 -33.55 4.32 12.00
N LEU A 68 -32.78 3.37 11.46
CA LEU A 68 -31.44 3.65 10.92
C LEU A 68 -31.49 4.29 9.53
N LYS A 69 -32.66 4.30 8.86
CA LYS A 69 -32.79 4.83 7.50
C LYS A 69 -32.30 6.26 7.37
N ASP A 70 -32.57 7.11 8.37
CA ASP A 70 -32.16 8.51 8.39
C ASP A 70 -30.67 8.73 8.67
N GLN A 71 -29.92 7.65 8.97
CA GLN A 71 -28.47 7.67 9.16
C GLN A 71 -27.72 7.31 7.86
N PHE A 72 -28.43 6.83 6.83
CA PHE A 72 -27.88 6.59 5.50
C PHE A 72 -28.28 7.72 4.55
N MET A 73 -27.41 8.02 3.59
CA MET A 73 -27.69 8.97 2.51
C MET A 73 -27.02 8.56 1.21
N THR A 74 -27.57 9.02 0.09
CA THR A 74 -26.94 8.82 -1.21
C THR A 74 -25.75 9.77 -1.38
N SER A 75 -24.85 9.47 -2.32
CA SER A 75 -23.76 10.37 -2.69
C SER A 75 -24.27 11.75 -3.13
N LEU A 76 -25.43 11.80 -3.80
CA LEU A 76 -26.05 13.05 -4.23
C LEU A 76 -26.51 13.91 -3.04
N ASP A 77 -27.12 13.29 -2.03
CA ASP A 77 -27.54 13.99 -0.81
C ASP A 77 -26.34 14.48 -0.01
N ALA A 78 -25.29 13.66 0.08
CA ALA A 78 -24.03 14.03 0.72
C ALA A 78 -23.38 15.25 0.03
N LEU A 79 -23.37 15.29 -1.30
CA LEU A 79 -22.89 16.44 -2.07
C LEU A 79 -23.67 17.72 -1.76
N ASN A 80 -24.97 17.63 -1.49
CA ASN A 80 -25.78 18.80 -1.15
C ASN A 80 -25.56 19.28 0.28
N GLN A 81 -25.18 18.40 1.20
CA GLN A 81 -25.04 18.72 2.62
C GLN A 81 -23.60 19.06 3.05
N ILE A 82 -22.59 18.54 2.33
CA ILE A 82 -21.18 18.75 2.68
C ILE A 82 -20.80 20.24 2.58
N ASN A 83 -20.12 20.73 3.62
CA ASN A 83 -19.61 22.09 3.76
C ASN A 83 -18.15 22.09 4.24
N GLU A 84 -17.54 23.27 4.35
CA GLU A 84 -16.12 23.44 4.72
C GLU A 84 -15.79 22.88 6.12
N ASP A 85 -16.80 22.79 7.00
CA ASP A 85 -16.66 22.26 8.35
C ASP A 85 -17.02 20.77 8.50
N SER A 86 -17.53 20.15 7.44
CA SER A 86 -17.81 18.71 7.41
C SER A 86 -16.52 17.91 7.46
N LEU A 87 -16.51 16.82 8.24
CA LEU A 87 -15.44 15.83 8.22
C LEU A 87 -15.87 14.63 7.37
N LEU A 88 -15.08 14.29 6.35
CA LEU A 88 -15.23 13.03 5.61
C LEU A 88 -14.27 11.97 6.18
N ILE A 89 -14.80 10.83 6.57
CA ILE A 89 -14.03 9.64 6.94
C ILE A 89 -14.17 8.63 5.80
N VAL A 90 -13.06 8.31 5.15
CA VAL A 90 -12.98 7.26 4.14
C VAL A 90 -12.45 5.99 4.81
N VAL A 91 -13.19 4.91 4.70
CA VAL A 91 -12.80 3.60 5.24
C VAL A 91 -12.50 2.63 4.11
N ASP A 92 -11.56 1.74 4.35
CA ASP A 92 -11.26 0.58 3.52
C ASP A 92 -10.88 0.91 2.05
N SER A 93 -10.36 2.12 1.84
CA SER A 93 -9.76 2.51 0.57
C SER A 93 -8.93 3.78 0.69
N GLN A 94 -7.83 3.80 -0.05
CA GLN A 94 -6.97 4.95 -0.28
C GLN A 94 -7.00 5.43 -1.73
N SER A 95 -7.74 4.77 -2.63
CA SER A 95 -7.71 5.06 -4.06
C SER A 95 -8.93 5.88 -4.49
N PRO A 96 -8.73 7.10 -5.05
CA PRO A 96 -9.84 7.94 -5.53
C PRO A 96 -10.69 7.28 -6.63
N LYS A 97 -10.15 6.27 -7.33
CA LYS A 97 -10.82 5.57 -8.43
C LYS A 97 -11.91 4.61 -7.96
N ILE A 98 -11.80 4.14 -6.72
CA ILE A 98 -12.65 3.08 -6.19
C ILE A 98 -13.40 3.53 -4.95
N VAL A 99 -13.43 4.81 -4.58
CA VAL A 99 -14.31 5.26 -3.49
C VAL A 99 -15.78 5.26 -3.91
N MET A 100 -16.72 5.23 -2.95
CA MET A 100 -18.17 5.27 -3.21
C MET A 100 -18.56 6.44 -4.12
N SER A 101 -18.07 7.65 -3.83
CA SER A 101 -18.22 8.82 -4.69
C SER A 101 -16.94 9.65 -4.70
N LYS A 102 -16.38 9.78 -5.91
CA LYS A 102 -15.24 10.64 -6.17
C LYS A 102 -15.61 12.12 -6.02
N GLU A 103 -16.85 12.48 -6.37
CA GLU A 103 -17.35 13.84 -6.25
C GLU A 103 -17.43 14.30 -4.80
N VAL A 104 -17.90 13.43 -3.89
CA VAL A 104 -17.91 13.71 -2.45
C VAL A 104 -16.47 13.84 -1.92
N LEU A 105 -15.58 12.94 -2.35
CA LEU A 105 -14.16 12.99 -2.01
C LEU A 105 -13.53 14.34 -2.38
N GLU A 106 -13.73 14.78 -3.63
CA GLU A 106 -13.16 16.02 -4.16
C GLU A 106 -13.73 17.28 -3.51
N LYS A 107 -14.99 17.23 -3.03
CA LYS A 107 -15.63 18.37 -2.35
C LYS A 107 -15.22 18.48 -0.87
N ALA A 108 -14.73 17.41 -0.25
CA ALA A 108 -14.35 17.41 1.15
C ALA A 108 -13.03 18.14 1.40
N GLN A 109 -13.02 19.08 2.34
CA GLN A 109 -11.79 19.81 2.74
C GLN A 109 -11.09 19.17 3.95
N LYS A 110 -11.85 18.52 4.83
CA LYS A 110 -11.34 17.82 6.03
C LYS A 110 -11.58 16.34 5.84
N LEU A 111 -10.50 15.59 5.62
CA LEU A 111 -10.56 14.18 5.28
C LEU A 111 -9.71 13.31 6.21
N ILE A 112 -10.26 12.20 6.68
CA ILE A 112 -9.54 11.14 7.38
C ILE A 112 -9.62 9.84 6.57
N VAL A 113 -8.53 9.08 6.55
CA VAL A 113 -8.49 7.72 6.00
C VAL A 113 -8.24 6.70 7.11
N ILE A 114 -8.98 5.60 7.08
CA ILE A 114 -8.72 4.40 7.88
C ILE A 114 -8.71 3.19 6.93
N ASP A 115 -7.57 2.53 6.77
CA ASP A 115 -7.43 1.46 5.78
C ASP A 115 -6.37 0.44 6.21
N HIS A 116 -6.55 -0.81 5.82
CA HIS A 116 -5.60 -1.91 6.05
C HIS A 116 -4.84 -2.33 4.77
N HIS A 117 -5.05 -1.64 3.65
CA HIS A 117 -4.31 -1.88 2.41
C HIS A 117 -2.96 -1.14 2.39
N ARG A 118 -2.01 -1.68 1.63
CA ARG A 118 -0.76 -0.94 1.32
C ARG A 118 -1.07 0.28 0.45
N VAL A 119 -0.36 1.37 0.71
CA VAL A 119 -0.46 2.61 -0.07
C VAL A 119 -0.08 2.34 -1.53
N GLY A 120 -1.00 2.64 -2.45
CA GLY A 120 -0.79 2.53 -3.90
C GLY A 120 -0.12 3.77 -4.51
N GLU A 121 0.04 3.79 -5.84
CA GLU A 121 0.62 4.94 -6.56
C GLU A 121 -0.33 6.14 -6.63
N GLU A 122 -1.65 5.90 -6.71
CA GLU A 122 -2.66 6.95 -6.70
C GLU A 122 -3.43 6.97 -5.38
N THR A 123 -3.25 8.06 -4.64
CA THR A 123 -3.91 8.33 -3.36
C THR A 123 -4.53 9.73 -3.35
N PHE A 124 -5.20 10.08 -2.25
CA PHE A 124 -5.69 11.43 -1.98
C PHE A 124 -5.12 11.95 -0.66
N ASP A 125 -5.03 13.28 -0.55
CA ASP A 125 -4.52 13.93 0.65
C ASP A 125 -5.55 13.85 1.79
N ALA A 126 -5.08 13.45 2.96
CA ALA A 126 -5.87 13.38 4.18
C ALA A 126 -5.21 14.23 5.27
N ILE A 127 -6.02 14.88 6.11
CA ILE A 127 -5.51 15.58 7.29
C ILE A 127 -5.01 14.59 8.36
N PHE A 128 -5.45 13.34 8.29
CA PHE A 128 -4.95 12.23 9.11
C PHE A 128 -5.21 10.89 8.41
N SER A 129 -4.22 10.00 8.40
CA SER A 129 -4.34 8.65 7.86
C SER A 129 -3.94 7.62 8.90
N PHE A 130 -4.81 6.63 9.15
CA PHE A 130 -4.51 5.46 9.95
C PHE A 130 -4.46 4.24 9.01
N ILE A 131 -3.23 3.85 8.63
CA ILE A 131 -2.99 2.81 7.63
C ILE A 131 -2.14 1.71 8.25
N GLU A 132 -2.69 0.50 8.34
CA GLU A 132 -2.05 -0.65 8.99
C GLU A 132 -2.09 -1.88 8.07
N PRO A 133 -1.11 -2.05 7.17
CA PRO A 133 -1.11 -3.11 6.15
C PRO A 133 -1.11 -4.56 6.65
N TYR A 134 -0.92 -4.73 7.96
CA TYR A 134 -0.86 -6.04 8.63
C TYR A 134 -2.13 -6.36 9.43
N ALA A 135 -3.04 -5.40 9.60
CA ALA A 135 -4.33 -5.65 10.23
C ALA A 135 -5.21 -6.53 9.32
N SER A 136 -6.10 -7.31 9.93
CA SER A 136 -6.90 -8.26 9.16
C SER A 136 -7.85 -7.57 8.19
N SER A 137 -8.45 -6.48 8.65
CA SER A 137 -9.54 -5.76 7.99
C SER A 137 -9.67 -4.35 8.58
N THR A 138 -10.40 -3.46 7.92
CA THR A 138 -10.65 -2.10 8.41
C THR A 138 -11.55 -2.11 9.65
N ILE A 139 -12.45 -3.09 9.80
CA ILE A 139 -13.21 -3.30 11.04
C ILE A 139 -12.30 -3.53 12.25
N GLU A 140 -11.21 -4.31 12.10
CA GLU A 140 -10.23 -4.50 13.18
C GLU A 140 -9.71 -3.15 13.70
N LEU A 141 -9.31 -2.27 12.77
CA LEU A 141 -8.77 -0.95 13.07
C LEU A 141 -9.79 -0.05 13.78
N VAL A 142 -11.03 0.00 13.27
CA VAL A 142 -12.05 0.88 13.85
C VAL A 142 -12.52 0.37 15.21
N MET A 143 -12.62 -0.96 15.40
CA MET A 143 -12.99 -1.56 16.69
C MET A 143 -11.95 -1.31 17.79
N GLU A 144 -10.68 -1.14 17.43
CA GLU A 144 -9.66 -0.70 18.36
C GLU A 144 -9.76 0.78 18.67
N LEU A 145 -10.03 1.62 17.67
CA LEU A 145 -10.26 3.05 17.90
C LEU A 145 -11.47 3.30 18.82
N LEU A 146 -12.47 2.42 18.78
CA LEU A 146 -13.60 2.43 19.68
C LEU A 146 -13.22 2.21 21.16
N ASN A 147 -12.07 1.58 21.46
CA ASN A 147 -11.58 1.44 22.85
C ASN A 147 -11.22 2.77 23.52
N PHE A 148 -11.07 3.85 22.76
CA PHE A 148 -10.84 5.19 23.31
C PHE A 148 -12.14 5.90 23.74
N TYR A 149 -13.29 5.25 23.57
CA TYR A 149 -14.60 5.69 24.07
C TYR A 149 -15.06 4.81 25.23
N ASN A 150 -16.00 5.31 26.04
CA ASN A 150 -16.64 4.48 27.04
C ASN A 150 -17.63 3.51 26.35
N MET A 151 -17.22 2.27 26.20
CA MET A 151 -17.95 1.27 25.43
C MET A 151 -19.25 0.79 26.08
N GLU A 152 -19.44 1.00 27.37
CA GLU A 152 -20.68 0.66 28.08
C GLU A 152 -21.71 1.79 28.01
N GLU A 153 -21.25 3.05 27.93
CA GLU A 153 -22.12 4.23 28.02
C GLU A 153 -22.31 4.96 26.68
N GLU A 154 -21.24 5.10 25.90
CA GLU A 154 -21.18 5.94 24.70
C GLU A 154 -21.40 5.16 23.39
N ILE A 155 -21.03 3.88 23.35
CA ILE A 155 -21.11 3.04 22.15
C ILE A 155 -22.24 2.03 22.28
N ARG A 156 -23.13 1.99 21.29
CA ARG A 156 -24.31 1.11 21.31
C ARG A 156 -24.45 0.36 20.00
N ILE A 157 -23.64 -0.67 19.83
CA ILE A 157 -23.71 -1.57 18.68
C ILE A 157 -24.76 -2.64 18.96
N SER A 158 -25.77 -2.76 18.10
CA SER A 158 -26.78 -3.80 18.19
C SER A 158 -26.21 -5.18 17.79
N PRO A 159 -26.83 -6.29 18.22
CA PRO A 159 -26.41 -7.64 17.79
C PRO A 159 -26.38 -7.81 16.27
N LEU A 160 -27.30 -7.15 15.53
CA LEU A 160 -27.34 -7.22 14.08
C LEU A 160 -26.14 -6.50 13.46
N GLU A 161 -25.83 -5.26 13.90
CA GLU A 161 -24.63 -4.53 13.47
C GLU A 161 -23.35 -5.28 13.83
N ALA A 162 -23.26 -5.86 15.03
CA ALA A 162 -22.13 -6.68 15.45
C ALA A 162 -21.97 -7.92 14.54
N THR A 163 -23.08 -8.52 14.09
CA THR A 163 -23.06 -9.65 13.15
C THR A 163 -22.57 -9.22 11.77
N ILE A 164 -22.96 -8.02 11.30
CA ILE A 164 -22.47 -7.44 10.05
C ILE A 164 -20.96 -7.21 10.12
N MET A 165 -20.49 -6.56 11.19
CA MET A 165 -19.07 -6.33 11.41
C MET A 165 -18.28 -7.64 11.51
N TYR A 166 -18.81 -8.63 12.24
CA TYR A 166 -18.19 -9.94 12.33
C TYR A 166 -18.12 -10.64 10.97
N SER A 167 -19.14 -10.48 10.14
CA SER A 167 -19.15 -11.03 8.78
C SER A 167 -18.09 -10.38 7.89
N GLY A 168 -17.88 -9.07 7.98
CA GLY A 168 -16.77 -8.39 7.30
C GLY A 168 -15.40 -8.93 7.71
N LEU A 169 -15.19 -9.13 9.02
CA LEU A 169 -13.97 -9.76 9.54
C LEU A 169 -13.75 -11.17 8.96
N LEU A 170 -14.80 -11.97 8.82
CA LEU A 170 -14.72 -13.31 8.21
C LEU A 170 -14.38 -13.28 6.71
N VAL A 171 -14.90 -12.30 5.98
CA VAL A 171 -14.62 -12.14 4.53
C VAL A 171 -13.13 -11.91 4.32
N ASP A 172 -12.58 -10.92 5.03
CA ASP A 172 -11.23 -10.45 4.80
C ASP A 172 -10.13 -11.38 5.32
N THR A 173 -10.46 -12.11 6.39
CA THR A 173 -9.60 -13.14 6.96
C THR A 173 -9.78 -14.51 6.31
N ASN A 174 -10.77 -14.68 5.44
CA ASN A 174 -11.25 -15.99 5.00
C ASN A 174 -11.44 -16.96 6.19
N ASN A 175 -12.35 -16.62 7.10
CA ASN A 175 -12.61 -17.37 8.34
C ASN A 175 -11.37 -17.56 9.22
N PHE A 176 -10.65 -16.47 9.50
CA PHE A 176 -9.47 -16.44 10.37
C PHE A 176 -8.25 -17.22 9.83
N THR A 177 -8.21 -17.49 8.53
CA THR A 177 -7.14 -18.26 7.87
C THR A 177 -6.00 -17.35 7.40
N TYR A 178 -6.33 -16.16 6.92
CA TYR A 178 -5.40 -15.18 6.34
C TYR A 178 -5.34 -13.91 7.19
N ARG A 179 -4.16 -13.28 7.23
CA ARG A 179 -3.90 -11.98 7.88
C ARG A 179 -4.51 -11.85 9.29
N THR A 180 -4.51 -12.96 10.04
CA THR A 180 -5.16 -13.03 11.35
C THR A 180 -4.10 -12.99 12.45
N GLY A 181 -4.21 -12.01 13.36
CA GLY A 181 -3.36 -11.86 14.54
C GLY A 181 -4.15 -12.01 15.85
N SER A 182 -3.47 -11.80 16.99
CA SER A 182 -4.15 -11.78 18.30
C SER A 182 -5.22 -10.69 18.38
N ARG A 183 -4.91 -9.51 17.81
CA ARG A 183 -5.81 -8.35 17.72
C ARG A 183 -7.10 -8.68 16.97
N THR A 184 -6.99 -9.41 15.86
CA THR A 184 -8.14 -9.93 15.10
C THR A 184 -9.07 -10.77 15.97
N PHE A 185 -8.52 -11.68 16.78
CA PHE A 185 -9.31 -12.52 17.69
C PHE A 185 -9.91 -11.73 18.87
N GLU A 186 -9.22 -10.71 19.36
CA GLU A 186 -9.75 -9.79 20.37
C GLU A 186 -10.98 -9.04 19.85
N VAL A 187 -10.91 -8.52 18.62
CA VAL A 187 -12.05 -7.88 17.95
C VAL A 187 -13.19 -8.88 17.72
N ALA A 188 -12.89 -10.10 17.24
CA ALA A 188 -13.89 -11.15 17.07
C ALA A 188 -14.59 -11.52 18.39
N SER A 189 -13.82 -11.66 19.49
CA SER A 189 -14.35 -11.91 20.83
C SER A 189 -15.29 -10.81 21.26
N ARG A 190 -14.90 -9.55 21.05
CA ARG A 190 -15.72 -8.40 21.42
C ARG A 190 -17.01 -8.31 20.62
N LEU A 191 -16.95 -8.52 19.31
CA LEU A 191 -18.16 -8.57 18.47
C LEU A 191 -19.08 -9.69 18.95
N LYS A 192 -18.51 -10.82 19.41
CA LYS A 192 -19.29 -11.90 20.01
C LYS A 192 -19.95 -11.49 21.32
N ASP A 193 -19.25 -10.76 22.20
CA ASP A 193 -19.81 -10.21 23.44
C ASP A 193 -20.95 -9.21 23.17
N LEU A 194 -20.85 -8.45 22.06
CA LEU A 194 -21.91 -7.55 21.56
C LEU A 194 -23.09 -8.29 20.90
N GLY A 195 -23.04 -9.63 20.85
CA GLY A 195 -24.14 -10.45 20.38
C GLY A 195 -24.05 -10.88 18.92
N ALA A 196 -22.89 -10.76 18.27
CA ALA A 196 -22.72 -11.25 16.89
C ALA A 196 -23.12 -12.73 16.74
N ASP A 197 -24.02 -13.01 15.80
CA ASP A 197 -24.49 -14.36 15.49
C ASP A 197 -23.61 -14.98 14.38
N THR A 198 -22.72 -15.88 14.79
CA THR A 198 -21.80 -16.59 13.89
C THR A 198 -22.52 -17.53 12.92
N ILE A 199 -23.72 -18.02 13.27
CA ILE A 199 -24.53 -18.85 12.39
C ILE A 199 -25.15 -17.97 11.31
N GLU A 200 -25.72 -16.83 11.69
CA GLU A 200 -26.31 -15.88 10.74
C GLU A 200 -25.24 -15.33 9.78
N ALA A 201 -24.07 -14.94 10.28
CA ALA A 201 -22.91 -14.57 9.47
C ALA A 201 -22.54 -15.67 8.46
N LYS A 202 -22.45 -16.93 8.91
CA LYS A 202 -22.19 -18.07 8.03
C LYS A 202 -23.29 -18.31 7.00
N LEU A 203 -24.56 -18.03 7.33
CA LEU A 203 -25.69 -18.14 6.40
C LEU A 203 -25.60 -17.10 5.28
N TRP A 204 -25.28 -15.86 5.63
CA TRP A 204 -25.15 -14.74 4.68
C TRP A 204 -24.03 -14.96 3.67
N LEU A 205 -22.89 -15.51 4.11
CA LEU A 205 -21.71 -15.74 3.28
C LEU A 205 -21.78 -17.02 2.44
N ARG A 206 -22.92 -17.71 2.39
CA ARG A 206 -23.08 -18.91 1.56
C ARG A 206 -23.08 -18.54 0.08
N ARG A 207 -22.29 -19.30 -0.68
CA ARG A 207 -22.35 -19.30 -2.15
C ARG A 207 -23.68 -19.87 -2.62
N ASP A 208 -24.17 -19.35 -3.74
CA ASP A 208 -25.35 -19.92 -4.38
C ASP A 208 -25.04 -21.25 -5.08
N LEU A 209 -26.08 -22.00 -5.41
CA LEU A 209 -25.98 -23.34 -6.00
C LEU A 209 -25.26 -23.31 -7.35
N MET A 210 -25.59 -22.35 -8.22
CA MET A 210 -25.00 -22.27 -9.55
C MET A 210 -23.50 -22.02 -9.45
N ARG A 211 -23.10 -21.08 -8.59
CA ARG A 211 -21.68 -20.82 -8.31
C ARG A 211 -20.96 -22.03 -7.75
N THR A 212 -21.60 -22.78 -6.87
CA THR A 212 -21.03 -24.01 -6.29
C THR A 212 -20.83 -25.09 -7.36
N LEU A 213 -21.82 -25.30 -8.23
CA LEU A 213 -21.73 -26.28 -9.31
C LEU A 213 -20.66 -25.92 -10.33
N GLU A 214 -20.51 -24.64 -10.65
CA GLU A 214 -19.49 -24.12 -11.56
C GLU A 214 -18.07 -24.34 -11.03
N ILE A 215 -17.84 -24.03 -9.74
CA ILE A 215 -16.55 -24.31 -9.09
C ILE A 215 -16.25 -25.81 -9.11
N ASN A 216 -17.22 -26.66 -8.79
CA ASN A 216 -17.02 -28.11 -8.80
C ASN A 216 -16.77 -28.67 -10.20
N LYS A 217 -17.42 -28.11 -11.24
CA LYS A 217 -17.15 -28.46 -12.64
C LYS A 217 -15.69 -28.19 -12.97
N LEU A 218 -15.18 -27.00 -12.67
CA LEU A 218 -13.79 -26.63 -12.93
C LEU A 218 -12.84 -27.47 -12.08
N LEU A 219 -13.09 -27.62 -10.77
CA LEU A 219 -12.26 -28.40 -9.86
C LEU A 219 -12.10 -29.87 -10.29
N SER A 220 -13.08 -30.43 -11.02
CA SER A 220 -12.99 -31.79 -11.54
C SER A 220 -11.88 -32.02 -12.58
N THR A 221 -11.28 -30.94 -13.12
CA THR A 221 -10.16 -31.00 -14.07
C THR A 221 -8.79 -30.81 -13.42
N VAL A 222 -8.71 -30.88 -12.09
CA VAL A 222 -7.47 -30.65 -11.35
C VAL A 222 -6.36 -31.63 -11.76
N ASP A 223 -5.20 -31.07 -12.07
CA ASP A 223 -3.93 -31.76 -12.30
C ASP A 223 -2.96 -31.44 -11.17
N ILE A 224 -2.22 -32.44 -10.69
CA ILE A 224 -1.27 -32.27 -9.59
C ILE A 224 0.15 -32.33 -10.13
N PHE A 225 0.95 -31.33 -9.79
CA PHE A 225 2.35 -31.21 -10.17
C PHE A 225 3.27 -31.17 -8.95
N LEU A 226 4.41 -31.88 -9.02
CA LEU A 226 5.39 -32.02 -7.92
C LEU A 226 4.77 -32.44 -6.58
N ASP A 227 3.66 -33.18 -6.62
CA ASP A 227 2.86 -33.64 -5.47
C ASP A 227 2.35 -32.54 -4.51
N LYS A 228 2.53 -31.25 -4.87
CA LYS A 228 2.23 -30.10 -3.99
C LYS A 228 1.62 -28.90 -4.70
N PHE A 229 1.47 -28.93 -6.02
CA PHE A 229 0.87 -27.84 -6.81
C PHE A 229 -0.36 -28.31 -7.56
N ALA A 230 -1.51 -27.72 -7.26
CA ALA A 230 -2.75 -27.98 -7.98
C ALA A 230 -2.93 -27.03 -9.17
N PHE A 231 -3.28 -27.57 -10.32
CA PHE A 231 -3.60 -26.81 -11.52
C PHE A 231 -5.02 -27.13 -11.97
N VAL A 232 -5.86 -26.11 -12.07
CA VAL A 232 -7.17 -26.21 -12.71
C VAL A 232 -7.10 -25.43 -14.02
N VAL A 233 -7.21 -26.14 -15.14
CA VAL A 233 -7.04 -25.57 -16.48
C VAL A 233 -8.27 -25.84 -17.32
N THR A 234 -8.76 -24.81 -18.01
CA THR A 234 -9.87 -24.95 -18.97
C THR A 234 -9.64 -24.07 -20.20
N THR A 235 -10.10 -24.55 -21.36
CA THR A 235 -10.12 -23.77 -22.61
C THR A 235 -11.40 -22.96 -22.78
N GLU A 236 -12.41 -23.17 -21.93
CA GLU A 236 -13.62 -22.36 -21.88
C GLU A 236 -13.28 -20.90 -21.49
N ILE A 237 -14.15 -19.95 -21.87
CA ILE A 237 -13.95 -18.54 -21.57
C ILE A 237 -14.64 -18.20 -20.24
N TYR A 238 -13.85 -17.66 -19.31
CA TYR A 238 -14.30 -17.18 -18.00
C TYR A 238 -13.61 -15.84 -17.70
N ASP A 239 -14.39 -14.75 -17.70
CA ASP A 239 -13.92 -13.38 -17.39
C ASP A 239 -14.13 -12.98 -15.92
N ASP A 240 -14.94 -13.75 -15.19
CA ASP A 240 -15.20 -13.56 -13.77
C ASP A 240 -13.99 -13.93 -12.91
N ARG A 241 -13.19 -12.92 -12.54
CA ARG A 241 -12.01 -13.07 -11.70
C ARG A 241 -12.31 -13.62 -10.30
N ILE A 242 -13.50 -13.34 -9.76
CA ILE A 242 -13.92 -13.85 -8.45
C ILE A 242 -14.09 -15.37 -8.54
N LEU A 243 -14.60 -15.89 -9.66
CA LEU A 243 -14.72 -17.33 -9.88
C LEU A 243 -13.34 -17.97 -9.88
N LEU A 244 -12.41 -17.39 -10.64
CA LEU A 244 -11.06 -17.94 -10.79
C LEU A 244 -10.32 -17.99 -9.44
N ALA A 245 -10.47 -16.95 -8.62
CA ALA A 245 -10.01 -16.92 -7.25
C ALA A 245 -10.62 -18.04 -6.39
N GLN A 246 -11.93 -18.23 -6.46
CA GLN A 246 -12.64 -19.26 -5.69
C GLN A 246 -12.28 -20.69 -6.11
N VAL A 247 -12.00 -20.91 -7.39
CA VAL A 247 -11.55 -22.21 -7.91
C VAL A 247 -10.13 -22.52 -7.45
N ALA A 248 -9.21 -21.54 -7.54
CA ALA A 248 -7.86 -21.71 -7.02
C ALA A 248 -7.86 -21.99 -5.50
N GLU A 249 -8.71 -21.30 -4.73
CA GLU A 249 -8.89 -21.56 -3.29
C GLU A 249 -9.44 -22.96 -3.00
N ALA A 250 -10.43 -23.41 -3.77
CA ALA A 250 -11.00 -24.75 -3.63
C ALA A 250 -9.97 -25.84 -3.96
N ALA A 251 -9.14 -25.63 -4.98
CA ALA A 251 -8.03 -26.52 -5.33
C ALA A 251 -6.93 -26.52 -4.26
N LEU A 252 -6.60 -25.36 -3.67
CA LEU A 252 -5.65 -25.25 -2.56
C LEU A 252 -6.13 -26.00 -1.30
N SER A 253 -7.45 -26.13 -1.12
CA SER A 253 -8.04 -26.87 0.01
C SER A 253 -7.87 -28.39 -0.09
N ILE A 254 -7.37 -28.92 -1.21
CA ILE A 254 -7.02 -30.32 -1.38
C ILE A 254 -5.80 -30.63 -0.51
N ASN A 255 -5.86 -31.73 0.26
CA ASN A 255 -4.78 -32.13 1.15
C ASN A 255 -3.45 -32.32 0.38
N GLY A 256 -2.37 -31.75 0.92
CA GLY A 256 -1.02 -31.84 0.37
C GLY A 256 -0.65 -30.70 -0.57
N MET A 257 -1.56 -29.76 -0.88
CA MET A 257 -1.28 -28.67 -1.80
C MET A 257 -0.68 -27.44 -1.09
N ASP A 258 0.50 -27.01 -1.53
CA ASP A 258 1.19 -25.81 -1.06
C ASP A 258 0.76 -24.56 -1.86
N ALA A 259 0.43 -24.74 -3.14
CA ALA A 259 -0.14 -23.70 -4.00
C ALA A 259 -1.12 -24.28 -5.02
N ALA A 260 -2.04 -23.44 -5.50
CA ALA A 260 -3.00 -23.77 -6.52
C ALA A 260 -3.16 -22.66 -7.56
N PHE A 261 -3.38 -23.06 -8.81
CA PHE A 261 -3.46 -22.16 -9.96
C PHE A 261 -4.70 -22.49 -10.79
N MET A 262 -5.51 -21.47 -11.05
CA MET A 262 -6.60 -21.52 -12.03
C MET A 262 -6.17 -20.80 -13.31
N ILE A 263 -6.21 -21.48 -14.45
CA ILE A 263 -5.82 -20.95 -15.76
C ILE A 263 -6.97 -21.11 -16.77
N THR A 264 -7.35 -20.01 -17.42
CA THR A 264 -8.48 -19.97 -18.36
C THR A 264 -8.27 -18.91 -19.45
N ARG A 265 -9.04 -18.99 -20.55
CA ARG A 265 -9.25 -17.79 -21.39
C ARG A 265 -10.18 -16.82 -20.66
N MET A 266 -9.86 -15.54 -20.70
CA MET A 266 -10.77 -14.45 -20.30
C MET A 266 -11.49 -13.85 -21.49
N ASP A 267 -10.84 -13.89 -22.65
CA ASP A 267 -11.38 -13.53 -23.96
C ASP A 267 -10.58 -14.28 -25.04
N ASP A 268 -10.79 -13.94 -26.32
CA ASP A 268 -10.12 -14.60 -27.45
C ASP A 268 -8.58 -14.49 -27.43
N LYS A 269 -8.03 -13.47 -26.76
CA LYS A 269 -6.61 -13.11 -26.78
C LYS A 269 -5.94 -13.13 -25.41
N THR A 270 -6.71 -13.17 -24.33
CA THR A 270 -6.20 -13.03 -22.97
C THR A 270 -6.36 -14.31 -22.18
N VAL A 271 -5.26 -14.80 -21.60
CA VAL A 271 -5.25 -15.89 -20.62
C VAL A 271 -5.19 -15.29 -19.22
N GLY A 272 -6.13 -15.67 -18.36
CA GLY A 272 -6.15 -15.30 -16.95
C GLY A 272 -5.52 -16.38 -16.09
N ILE A 273 -4.72 -15.98 -15.10
CA ILE A 273 -4.15 -16.84 -14.07
C ILE A 273 -4.58 -16.30 -12.70
N SER A 274 -5.14 -17.16 -11.86
CA SER A 274 -5.37 -16.86 -10.44
C SER A 274 -4.58 -17.86 -9.59
N ALA A 275 -3.78 -17.36 -8.64
CA ALA A 275 -2.88 -18.16 -7.83
C ALA A 275 -3.19 -17.99 -6.34
N ARG A 276 -3.17 -19.10 -5.59
CA ARG A 276 -3.33 -19.14 -4.13
C ARG A 276 -2.26 -20.03 -3.52
N SER A 277 -1.82 -19.73 -2.31
CA SER A 277 -0.89 -20.59 -1.58
C SER A 277 -1.02 -20.49 -0.08
N TYR A 278 -0.51 -21.49 0.63
CA TYR A 278 -0.27 -21.42 2.07
C TYR A 278 1.21 -21.15 2.35
N GLN A 279 1.48 -20.08 3.11
CA GLN A 279 2.78 -19.72 3.72
C GLN A 279 4.01 -19.70 2.81
N GLN A 280 4.51 -20.87 2.37
CA GLN A 280 5.86 -21.06 1.85
C GLN A 280 6.04 -20.66 0.39
N ILE A 281 4.97 -20.64 -0.40
CA ILE A 281 5.03 -20.34 -1.83
C ILE A 281 4.62 -18.90 -2.06
N ASN A 282 5.56 -18.07 -2.54
CA ASN A 282 5.28 -16.69 -2.87
C ASN A 282 4.67 -16.58 -4.28
N VAL A 283 3.34 -16.64 -4.36
CA VAL A 283 2.62 -16.57 -5.65
C VAL A 283 2.62 -15.18 -6.26
N GLN A 284 2.88 -14.12 -5.47
CA GLN A 284 3.05 -12.76 -6.00
C GLN A 284 4.17 -12.71 -7.03
N ILE A 285 5.36 -13.19 -6.67
CA ILE A 285 6.54 -13.15 -7.55
C ILE A 285 6.29 -13.98 -8.81
N LEU A 286 5.63 -15.14 -8.68
CA LEU A 286 5.27 -15.97 -9.81
C LEU A 286 4.37 -15.19 -10.78
N MET A 287 3.31 -14.55 -10.29
CA MET A 287 2.38 -13.80 -11.15
C MET A 287 3.00 -12.55 -11.76
N GLU A 288 3.92 -11.88 -11.07
CA GLU A 288 4.69 -10.76 -11.62
C GLU A 288 5.55 -11.16 -12.82
N ALA A 289 6.07 -12.40 -12.86
CA ALA A 289 6.77 -12.93 -14.04
C ALA A 289 5.87 -13.05 -15.29
N PHE A 290 4.54 -13.06 -15.09
CA PHE A 290 3.53 -13.04 -16.14
C PHE A 290 2.89 -11.65 -16.35
N GLY A 291 3.51 -10.58 -15.81
CA GLY A 291 2.98 -9.21 -15.91
C GLY A 291 1.79 -8.92 -14.98
N GLY A 292 1.55 -9.78 -14.00
CA GLY A 292 0.53 -9.62 -12.98
C GLY A 292 1.06 -9.05 -11.66
N GLY A 293 0.38 -9.39 -10.57
CA GLY A 293 0.73 -8.95 -9.22
C GLY A 293 -0.25 -9.46 -8.16
N GLY A 294 -0.10 -8.96 -6.93
CA GLY A 294 -0.95 -9.30 -5.81
C GLY A 294 -0.19 -9.33 -4.49
N HIS A 295 -0.54 -10.30 -3.64
CA HIS A 295 0.03 -10.56 -2.33
C HIS A 295 0.75 -11.91 -2.30
N LEU A 296 1.57 -12.10 -1.26
CA LEU A 296 2.41 -13.29 -1.08
C LEU A 296 1.65 -14.62 -1.27
N ASN A 297 0.41 -14.71 -0.79
CA ASN A 297 -0.44 -15.90 -0.82
C ASN A 297 -1.61 -15.84 -1.81
N SER A 298 -1.80 -14.71 -2.50
CA SER A 298 -2.94 -14.47 -3.38
C SER A 298 -2.56 -13.47 -4.46
N ALA A 299 -2.44 -13.94 -5.70
CA ALA A 299 -2.01 -13.11 -6.82
C ALA A 299 -2.72 -13.53 -8.11
N ALA A 300 -2.64 -12.67 -9.13
CA ALA A 300 -3.22 -12.96 -10.44
C ALA A 300 -2.42 -12.30 -11.57
N ALA A 301 -2.54 -12.83 -12.78
CA ALA A 301 -1.93 -12.28 -13.99
C ALA A 301 -2.87 -12.42 -15.19
N GLN A 302 -2.67 -11.55 -16.18
CA GLN A 302 -3.34 -11.59 -17.48
C GLN A 302 -2.30 -11.54 -18.58
N VAL A 303 -2.26 -12.59 -19.39
CA VAL A 303 -1.24 -12.77 -20.41
C VAL A 303 -1.89 -12.64 -21.78
N GLN A 304 -1.50 -11.61 -22.52
CA GLN A 304 -2.03 -11.34 -23.86
C GLN A 304 -1.29 -12.14 -24.93
N ASN A 305 -2.03 -12.55 -25.96
CA ASN A 305 -1.54 -13.19 -27.18
C ASN A 305 -0.71 -14.46 -26.96
N LYS A 306 -1.02 -15.23 -25.91
CA LYS A 306 -0.45 -16.57 -25.66
C LYS A 306 -1.54 -17.63 -25.59
N SER A 307 -1.19 -18.88 -25.88
CA SER A 307 -2.08 -20.01 -25.64
C SER A 307 -2.11 -20.38 -24.15
N ILE A 308 -3.16 -21.11 -23.73
CA ILE A 308 -3.25 -21.63 -22.35
C ILE A 308 -2.10 -22.61 -22.09
N GLU A 309 -1.79 -23.46 -23.07
CA GLU A 309 -0.70 -24.44 -22.99
C GLU A 309 0.66 -23.76 -22.80
N GLU A 310 0.94 -22.68 -23.55
CA GLU A 310 2.18 -21.93 -23.38
C GLU A 310 2.32 -21.32 -21.99
N VAL A 311 1.22 -20.79 -21.43
CA VAL A 311 1.20 -20.20 -20.09
C VAL A 311 1.36 -21.28 -19.02
N TYR A 312 0.63 -22.38 -19.14
CA TYR A 312 0.69 -23.52 -18.23
C TYR A 312 2.10 -24.14 -18.18
N GLU A 313 2.72 -24.42 -19.33
CA GLU A 313 4.07 -25.00 -19.39
C GLU A 313 5.15 -24.03 -18.89
N GLN A 314 5.01 -22.73 -19.16
CA GLN A 314 5.91 -21.71 -18.59
C GLN A 314 5.82 -21.71 -17.06
N LEU A 315 4.61 -21.77 -16.49
CA LEU A 315 4.43 -21.77 -15.04
C LEU A 315 4.97 -23.04 -14.40
N LYS A 316 4.74 -24.22 -14.99
CA LYS A 316 5.35 -25.49 -14.53
C LYS A 316 6.87 -25.43 -14.58
N THR A 317 7.44 -24.87 -15.63
CA THR A 317 8.90 -24.71 -15.75
C THR A 317 9.45 -23.84 -14.61
N TYR A 318 8.79 -22.73 -14.27
CA TYR A 318 9.20 -21.91 -13.13
C TYR A 318 9.12 -22.68 -11.81
N LEU A 319 8.03 -23.42 -11.59
CA LEU A 319 7.87 -24.23 -10.38
C LEU A 319 8.89 -25.36 -10.29
N GLU A 320 9.22 -26.01 -11.41
CA GLU A 320 10.23 -27.07 -11.48
C GLU A 320 11.62 -26.54 -11.12
N LEU A 321 12.01 -25.39 -11.72
CA LEU A 321 13.31 -24.77 -11.46
C LEU A 321 13.47 -24.35 -10.00
N GLU A 322 12.40 -23.85 -9.39
CA GLU A 322 12.41 -23.32 -8.04
C GLU A 322 12.17 -24.39 -6.96
N TYR A 323 11.33 -25.39 -7.24
CA TYR A 323 10.81 -26.33 -6.23
C TYR A 323 10.88 -27.81 -6.62
N GLY A 324 11.34 -28.16 -7.83
CA GLY A 324 11.41 -29.53 -8.35
C GLY A 324 12.72 -30.27 -8.01
N GLY A 325 13.83 -29.55 -7.82
CA GLY A 325 15.07 -30.14 -7.32
C GLY A 325 14.94 -30.56 -5.85
N GLY A 326 15.42 -31.75 -5.47
CA GLY A 326 15.31 -32.36 -4.14
C GLY A 326 16.05 -31.64 -2.98
N GLY A 327 15.97 -30.32 -2.92
CA GLY A 327 16.54 -29.50 -1.84
C GLY A 327 18.00 -29.08 -2.03
N GLU A 328 18.63 -29.36 -3.17
CA GLU A 328 20.00 -28.88 -3.44
C GLU A 328 19.99 -27.36 -3.67
N LEU A 329 20.52 -26.63 -2.69
CA LEU A 329 20.70 -25.18 -2.74
C LEU A 329 22.04 -24.81 -3.39
N MET A 330 22.04 -23.73 -4.16
CA MET A 330 23.21 -23.12 -4.79
C MET A 330 23.33 -21.67 -4.34
N LYS A 331 24.55 -21.25 -4.01
CA LYS A 331 24.86 -19.84 -3.73
C LYS A 331 25.25 -19.12 -5.02
N VAL A 332 24.61 -17.99 -5.27
CA VAL A 332 24.88 -17.13 -6.43
C VAL A 332 25.05 -15.67 -5.99
N ILE A 333 25.88 -14.92 -6.71
CA ILE A 333 26.03 -13.48 -6.57
C ILE A 333 25.16 -12.82 -7.63
N LEU A 334 24.23 -11.95 -7.22
CA LEU A 334 23.33 -11.26 -8.12
C LEU A 334 24.05 -10.13 -8.87
N LEU A 335 23.90 -10.08 -10.19
CA LEU A 335 24.49 -9.06 -11.06
C LEU A 335 23.54 -7.87 -11.31
N GLU A 336 22.25 -8.07 -11.03
CA GLU A 336 21.18 -7.08 -11.05
C GLU A 336 20.20 -7.33 -9.90
N ASP A 337 19.32 -6.37 -9.63
CA ASP A 337 18.27 -6.55 -8.62
C ASP A 337 17.30 -7.65 -9.07
N VAL A 338 17.13 -8.68 -8.23
CA VAL A 338 16.18 -9.78 -8.48
C VAL A 338 15.07 -9.70 -7.44
N LYS A 339 13.88 -9.33 -7.92
CA LYS A 339 12.72 -9.06 -7.06
C LYS A 339 12.38 -10.26 -6.19
N GLY A 340 12.28 -10.02 -4.88
CA GLY A 340 11.99 -11.05 -3.87
C GLY A 340 13.15 -11.98 -3.51
N LYS A 341 14.33 -11.81 -4.11
CA LYS A 341 15.54 -12.61 -3.78
C LYS A 341 16.67 -11.75 -3.21
N GLY A 342 16.96 -10.59 -3.81
CA GLY A 342 18.03 -9.71 -3.36
C GLY A 342 18.34 -8.58 -4.33
N LYS A 343 19.27 -7.71 -3.96
CA LYS A 343 19.77 -6.62 -4.80
C LYS A 343 21.04 -7.03 -5.54
N LYS A 344 21.43 -6.23 -6.52
CA LYS A 344 22.75 -6.34 -7.14
C LYS A 344 23.84 -6.41 -6.06
N ASP A 345 24.82 -7.28 -6.29
CA ASP A 345 25.97 -7.55 -5.41
C ASP A 345 25.62 -8.28 -4.09
N ASP A 346 24.39 -8.78 -3.94
CA ASP A 346 24.00 -9.68 -2.86
C ASP A 346 24.37 -11.14 -3.19
N VAL A 347 24.79 -11.87 -2.16
CA VAL A 347 24.98 -13.33 -2.21
C VAL A 347 23.70 -13.97 -1.71
N VAL A 348 23.00 -14.72 -2.57
CA VAL A 348 21.73 -15.36 -2.24
C VAL A 348 21.84 -16.88 -2.41
N GLU A 349 21.09 -17.60 -1.60
CA GLU A 349 20.98 -19.05 -1.65
C GLU A 349 19.63 -19.44 -2.26
N VAL A 350 19.65 -20.15 -3.39
CA VAL A 350 18.48 -20.49 -4.20
C VAL A 350 18.51 -21.96 -4.60
N ALA A 351 17.37 -22.52 -5.05
CA ALA A 351 17.36 -23.85 -5.61
C ALA A 351 18.34 -23.95 -6.80
N SER A 352 19.07 -25.06 -6.92
CA SER A 352 20.14 -25.20 -7.92
C SER A 352 19.66 -25.00 -9.36
N GLY A 353 18.45 -25.47 -9.68
CA GLY A 353 17.83 -25.23 -11.00
C GLY A 353 17.62 -23.75 -11.28
N TYR A 354 17.05 -23.02 -10.31
CA TYR A 354 16.86 -21.58 -10.42
C TYR A 354 18.18 -20.80 -10.45
N GLY A 355 19.17 -21.19 -9.64
CA GLY A 355 20.52 -20.62 -9.67
C GLY A 355 21.17 -20.75 -11.04
N GLN A 356 21.08 -21.94 -11.65
CA GLN A 356 21.59 -22.19 -12.99
C GLN A 356 20.85 -21.37 -14.07
N PHE A 357 19.54 -21.20 -13.92
CA PHE A 357 18.75 -20.33 -14.79
C PHE A 357 19.21 -18.87 -14.70
N LEU A 358 19.40 -18.31 -13.50
CA LEU A 358 19.89 -16.94 -13.31
C LEU A 358 21.28 -16.72 -13.93
N ILE A 359 22.17 -17.71 -13.79
CA ILE A 359 23.50 -17.68 -14.39
C ILE A 359 23.39 -17.69 -15.92
N THR A 360 22.54 -18.55 -16.47
CA THR A 360 22.31 -18.64 -17.93
C THR A 360 21.74 -17.34 -18.50
N GLN A 361 20.85 -16.68 -17.77
CA GLN A 361 20.29 -15.37 -18.12
C GLN A 361 21.24 -14.19 -17.84
N LYS A 362 22.46 -14.45 -17.35
CA LYS A 362 23.45 -13.43 -16.96
C LYS A 362 22.95 -12.47 -15.87
N LYS A 363 22.00 -12.91 -15.07
CA LYS A 363 21.44 -12.15 -13.93
C LYS A 363 22.17 -12.44 -12.62
N ALA A 364 22.90 -13.54 -12.58
CA ALA A 364 23.74 -13.92 -11.44
C ALA A 364 25.03 -14.62 -11.93
N MET A 365 25.96 -14.81 -11.02
CA MET A 365 27.14 -15.66 -11.21
C MET A 365 27.31 -16.60 -10.02
N ALA A 366 28.00 -17.73 -10.22
CA ALA A 366 28.25 -18.66 -9.12
C ALA A 366 29.06 -17.99 -8.00
N ALA A 367 28.66 -18.19 -6.74
CA ALA A 367 29.40 -17.68 -5.58
C ALA A 367 30.62 -18.55 -5.27
N SER A 368 31.57 -18.62 -6.21
CA SER A 368 32.87 -19.27 -5.99
C SER A 368 33.74 -18.44 -5.04
N ASP A 369 34.73 -19.08 -4.42
CA ASP A 369 35.69 -18.39 -3.54
C ASP A 369 36.37 -17.20 -4.23
N GLU A 370 36.69 -17.35 -5.53
CA GLU A 370 37.26 -16.28 -6.35
C GLU A 370 36.30 -15.10 -6.52
N ASN A 371 35.04 -15.36 -6.86
CA ASN A 371 34.04 -14.31 -7.06
C ASN A 371 33.67 -13.62 -5.73
N LEU A 372 33.63 -14.36 -4.62
CA LEU A 372 33.38 -13.81 -3.29
C LEU A 372 34.53 -12.90 -2.82
N GLN A 373 35.78 -13.29 -3.06
CA GLN A 373 36.95 -12.45 -2.75
C GLN A 373 36.95 -11.17 -3.59
N ALA A 374 36.67 -11.27 -4.89
CA ALA A 374 36.57 -10.11 -5.78
C ALA A 374 35.46 -9.14 -5.33
N LEU A 375 34.30 -9.66 -4.95
CA LEU A 375 33.17 -8.89 -4.43
C LEU A 375 33.52 -8.16 -3.13
N ASN A 376 34.13 -8.87 -2.17
CA ASN A 376 34.51 -8.27 -0.89
C ASN A 376 35.56 -7.17 -1.08
N LYS A 377 36.56 -7.40 -1.93
CA LYS A 377 37.56 -6.37 -2.28
C LYS A 377 36.92 -5.14 -2.90
N ALA A 378 35.99 -5.32 -3.84
CA ALA A 378 35.27 -4.20 -4.45
C ALA A 378 34.42 -3.42 -3.42
N LYS A 379 33.76 -4.13 -2.49
CA LYS A 379 33.00 -3.50 -1.39
C LYS A 379 33.90 -2.71 -0.43
N GLU A 380 35.06 -3.25 -0.07
CA GLU A 380 36.05 -2.56 0.77
C GLU A 380 36.61 -1.31 0.09
N GLU A 381 36.97 -1.41 -1.19
CA GLU A 381 37.46 -0.27 -1.97
C GLU A 381 36.39 0.83 -2.11
N ALA A 382 35.15 0.46 -2.39
CA ALA A 382 34.02 1.39 -2.47
C ALA A 382 33.75 2.07 -1.12
N PHE A 383 33.76 1.31 -0.03
CA PHE A 383 33.59 1.84 1.32
C PHE A 383 34.73 2.81 1.70
N ALA A 384 35.97 2.45 1.43
CA ALA A 384 37.13 3.31 1.67
C ALA A 384 37.12 4.58 0.81
N GLN A 385 36.61 4.53 -0.42
CA GLN A 385 36.41 5.71 -1.26
C GLN A 385 35.29 6.61 -0.72
N ALA A 386 34.15 6.03 -0.33
CA ALA A 386 33.02 6.76 0.25
C ALA A 386 33.41 7.47 1.55
N GLN A 387 34.15 6.79 2.44
CA GLN A 387 34.67 7.39 3.67
C GLN A 387 35.62 8.56 3.38
N ARG A 388 36.58 8.37 2.46
CA ARG A 388 37.49 9.45 2.04
C ARG A 388 36.75 10.65 1.48
N HIS A 389 35.69 10.42 0.71
CA HIS A 389 34.84 11.49 0.18
C HIS A 389 34.10 12.24 1.31
N ILE A 390 33.51 11.52 2.27
CA ILE A 390 32.85 12.12 3.43
C ILE A 390 33.83 12.95 4.27
N GLU A 391 35.04 12.46 4.52
CA GLU A 391 36.08 13.20 5.23
C GLU A 391 36.48 14.48 4.50
N LEU A 392 36.64 14.42 3.17
CA LEU A 392 36.90 15.60 2.35
C LEU A 392 35.78 16.63 2.45
N MET A 393 34.51 16.19 2.40
CA MET A 393 33.35 17.08 2.55
C MET A 393 33.27 17.72 3.94
N LYS A 394 33.65 16.99 5.01
CA LYS A 394 33.74 17.56 6.37
C LYS A 394 34.85 18.61 6.48
N LYS A 395 36.02 18.36 5.89
CA LYS A 395 37.10 19.35 5.83
C LYS A 395 36.68 20.60 5.05
N LEU A 396 36.02 20.42 3.91
CA LEU A 396 35.50 21.54 3.13
C LEU A 396 34.43 22.33 3.90
N LYS A 397 33.59 21.66 4.69
CA LYS A 397 32.65 22.33 5.61
C LYS A 397 33.39 23.22 6.60
N SER A 398 34.38 22.70 7.32
CA SER A 398 35.14 23.51 8.29
C SER A 398 35.88 24.67 7.64
N GLU A 399 36.29 24.53 6.38
CA GLU A 399 36.90 25.61 5.62
C GLU A 399 35.91 26.68 5.16
N ILE A 400 34.62 26.37 5.02
CA ILE A 400 33.59 27.34 4.59
C ILE A 400 32.90 27.98 5.79
N ASP A 401 32.68 27.20 6.86
CA ASP A 401 31.99 27.68 8.05
C ASP A 401 32.66 28.94 8.63
N HIS A 402 31.85 29.91 9.03
CA HIS A 402 32.28 31.19 9.63
C HIS A 402 33.10 32.11 8.71
N LYS A 403 33.30 31.75 7.44
CA LYS A 403 33.81 32.70 6.47
C LYS A 403 32.77 33.78 6.18
N LYS A 404 33.26 34.94 5.76
CA LYS A 404 32.44 36.08 5.37
C LYS A 404 32.81 36.53 3.97
N VAL A 405 31.83 36.89 3.17
CA VAL A 405 32.02 37.48 1.85
C VAL A 405 31.34 38.84 1.82
N THR A 406 32.00 39.81 1.21
CA THR A 406 31.47 41.17 1.08
C THR A 406 31.00 41.40 -0.35
N VAL A 407 29.74 41.80 -0.51
CA VAL A 407 29.15 42.14 -1.81
C VAL A 407 28.72 43.60 -1.79
N GLY A 408 29.35 44.42 -2.64
CA GLY A 408 29.04 45.85 -2.76
C GLY A 408 27.87 46.12 -3.71
N ILE A 409 26.91 46.94 -3.29
CA ILE A 409 25.70 47.30 -4.05
C ILE A 409 25.51 48.82 -4.16
N GLN A 410 24.88 49.30 -5.24
CA GLN A 410 24.49 50.71 -5.40
C GLN A 410 23.06 50.93 -4.87
N VAL A 411 22.89 51.89 -3.97
CA VAL A 411 21.60 52.17 -3.29
C VAL A 411 21.04 53.51 -3.80
N GLY A 412 19.71 53.60 -4.00
CA GLY A 412 19.03 54.85 -4.36
C GLY A 412 18.72 55.75 -3.16
N GLN A 413 18.31 57.02 -3.40
CA GLN A 413 18.09 58.04 -2.35
C GLN A 413 17.09 57.65 -1.22
N ASP A 414 16.25 56.62 -1.42
CA ASP A 414 15.28 56.10 -0.44
C ASP A 414 15.72 54.81 0.26
N GLY A 415 16.99 54.39 0.15
CA GLY A 415 17.50 53.17 0.80
C GLY A 415 17.06 51.84 0.15
N LYS A 416 16.30 51.89 -0.96
CA LYS A 416 15.95 50.73 -1.78
C LYS A 416 16.98 50.54 -2.91
N MET A 417 17.45 49.30 -3.07
CA MET A 417 18.46 48.88 -4.05
C MET A 417 17.89 48.87 -5.49
N PHE A 418 18.72 49.21 -6.48
CA PHE A 418 18.45 48.90 -7.90
C PHE A 418 19.10 47.55 -8.26
N GLY A 419 18.29 46.49 -8.32
CA GLY A 419 18.71 45.10 -8.61
C GLY A 419 18.76 44.22 -7.36
N SER A 420 18.76 42.89 -7.53
CA SER A 420 18.89 41.93 -6.43
C SER A 420 20.30 41.34 -6.39
N VAL A 421 20.84 41.08 -5.19
CA VAL A 421 22.08 40.32 -5.06
C VAL A 421 21.79 38.87 -5.42
N THR A 422 22.40 38.39 -6.49
CA THR A 422 22.18 37.03 -6.97
C THR A 422 23.17 36.05 -6.33
N THR A 423 22.77 34.78 -6.20
CA THR A 423 23.64 33.69 -5.74
C THR A 423 24.92 33.59 -6.56
N LYS A 424 24.88 33.95 -7.86
CA LYS A 424 26.06 34.00 -8.72
C LYS A 424 27.09 35.01 -8.21
N GLN A 425 26.67 36.23 -7.87
CA GLN A 425 27.56 37.27 -7.36
C GLN A 425 28.17 36.90 -6.00
N ILE A 426 27.38 36.25 -5.14
CA ILE A 426 27.85 35.80 -3.82
C ILE A 426 28.93 34.73 -3.97
N VAL A 427 28.72 33.75 -4.86
CA VAL A 427 29.69 32.68 -5.12
C VAL A 427 30.96 33.22 -5.77
N GLU A 428 30.85 34.11 -6.76
CA GLU A 428 32.01 34.74 -7.41
C GLU A 428 32.84 35.55 -6.39
N ALA A 429 32.18 36.34 -5.54
CA ALA A 429 32.87 37.09 -4.49
C ALA A 429 33.48 36.17 -3.42
N PHE A 430 32.85 35.04 -3.12
CA PHE A 430 33.37 34.06 -2.16
C PHE A 430 34.60 33.34 -2.71
N GLU A 431 34.57 32.98 -4.00
CA GLU A 431 35.71 32.40 -4.70
C GLU A 431 36.89 33.37 -4.78
N GLU A 432 36.63 34.65 -5.08
CA GLU A 432 37.67 35.69 -5.12
C GLU A 432 38.30 35.92 -3.73
N ALA A 433 37.49 35.96 -2.67
CA ALA A 433 37.94 36.24 -1.31
C ALA A 433 38.65 35.06 -0.63
N HIS A 434 38.22 33.83 -0.89
CA HIS A 434 38.65 32.65 -0.15
C HIS A 434 39.31 31.56 -0.99
N HIS A 435 39.35 31.74 -2.32
CA HIS A 435 39.88 30.77 -3.30
C HIS A 435 39.21 29.39 -3.21
N ILE A 436 37.92 29.36 -2.82
CA ILE A 436 37.11 28.14 -2.74
C ILE A 436 35.98 28.25 -3.76
N LEU A 437 35.95 27.31 -4.71
CA LEU A 437 34.90 27.22 -5.72
C LEU A 437 33.66 26.54 -5.15
N ILE A 438 32.53 27.25 -5.19
CA ILE A 438 31.24 26.77 -4.69
C ILE A 438 30.26 26.66 -5.87
N ASP A 439 29.52 25.56 -5.98
CA ASP A 439 28.45 25.45 -6.98
C ASP A 439 27.24 26.30 -6.55
N LYS A 440 26.96 27.37 -7.30
CA LYS A 440 25.80 28.26 -7.07
C LYS A 440 24.45 27.53 -6.97
N LYS A 441 24.28 26.36 -7.59
CA LYS A 441 23.03 25.58 -7.50
C LYS A 441 22.84 24.92 -6.13
N LYS A 442 23.91 24.80 -5.35
CA LYS A 442 23.91 24.18 -4.02
C LYS A 442 23.88 25.21 -2.89
N VAL A 443 23.74 26.50 -3.22
CA VAL A 443 23.70 27.60 -2.25
C VAL A 443 22.26 28.06 -2.06
N GLU A 444 21.81 28.04 -0.80
CA GLU A 444 20.51 28.54 -0.36
C GLU A 444 20.72 29.77 0.52
N LEU A 445 19.93 30.82 0.29
CA LEU A 445 19.94 32.03 1.10
C LEU A 445 18.82 31.94 2.14
N SER A 446 19.09 32.38 3.37
CA SER A 446 18.07 32.41 4.43
C SER A 446 16.91 33.36 4.13
N SER A 447 17.14 34.35 3.27
CA SER A 447 16.16 35.35 2.85
C SER A 447 16.66 36.07 1.59
N ASP A 448 15.74 36.70 0.85
CA ASP A 448 16.12 37.59 -0.25
C ASP A 448 16.94 38.78 0.26
N ILE A 449 18.00 39.12 -0.47
CA ILE A 449 18.88 40.24 -0.16
C ILE A 449 18.38 41.49 -0.90
N ASN A 450 17.69 42.35 -0.17
CA ASN A 450 17.02 43.56 -0.69
C ASN A 450 17.46 44.86 -0.02
N SER A 451 18.36 44.78 0.97
CA SER A 451 18.91 45.93 1.71
C SER A 451 20.35 45.64 2.17
N VAL A 452 21.04 46.68 2.63
CA VAL A 452 22.35 46.57 3.27
C VAL A 452 22.19 45.84 4.61
N GLY A 453 23.03 44.84 4.87
CA GLY A 453 22.90 43.99 6.05
C GLY A 453 23.79 42.74 6.02
N ILE A 454 23.66 41.92 7.06
CA ILE A 454 24.35 40.63 7.18
C ILE A 454 23.31 39.53 6.95
N TYR A 455 23.58 38.68 5.98
CA TYR A 455 22.74 37.55 5.60
C TYR A 455 23.51 36.24 5.77
N THR A 456 22.79 35.13 5.95
CA THR A 456 23.42 33.80 6.05
C THR A 456 23.15 33.01 4.78
N ALA A 457 24.21 32.45 4.19
CA ALA A 457 24.14 31.54 3.06
C ALA A 457 24.53 30.13 3.51
N THR A 458 23.78 29.13 3.04
CA THR A 458 24.02 27.71 3.33
C THR A 458 24.39 26.98 2.05
N VAL A 459 25.47 26.20 2.07
CA VAL A 459 25.93 25.37 0.95
C VAL A 459 25.73 23.90 1.27
N GLN A 460 25.00 23.17 0.42
CA GLN A 460 24.85 21.72 0.52
C GLN A 460 26.08 21.02 -0.09
N LEU A 461 26.93 20.38 0.73
CA LEU A 461 28.16 19.70 0.26
C LEU A 461 27.92 18.21 -0.02
N HIS A 462 27.20 17.53 0.87
CA HIS A 462 26.79 16.11 0.76
C HIS A 462 25.43 15.94 1.44
N LYS A 463 24.69 14.83 1.25
CA LYS A 463 23.33 14.60 1.79
C LYS A 463 23.12 15.12 3.24
N ASP A 464 24.08 14.85 4.13
CA ASP A 464 24.03 15.22 5.54
C ASP A 464 25.10 16.27 5.96
N ILE A 465 25.78 16.91 5.02
CA ILE A 465 26.84 17.90 5.29
C ILE A 465 26.47 19.23 4.62
N LYS A 466 26.12 20.22 5.43
CA LYS A 466 25.84 21.61 5.02
C LYS A 466 26.85 22.57 5.63
N ALA A 467 27.38 23.53 4.90
CA ALA A 467 28.27 24.58 5.41
C ALA A 467 27.56 25.95 5.40
N THR A 468 27.88 26.83 6.33
CA THR A 468 27.22 28.15 6.46
C THR A 468 28.22 29.29 6.52
N PHE A 469 28.01 30.34 5.71
CA PHE A 469 28.88 31.51 5.68
C PHE A 469 28.06 32.81 5.65
N GLU A 470 28.69 33.90 6.08
CA GLU A 470 28.05 35.21 6.16
C GLU A 470 28.23 36.01 4.87
N VAL A 471 27.16 36.64 4.41
CA VAL A 471 27.14 37.55 3.26
C VAL A 471 26.91 38.97 3.79
N HIS A 472 27.96 39.79 3.73
CA HIS A 472 27.96 41.17 4.16
C HIS A 472 27.67 42.06 2.96
N VAL A 473 26.50 42.65 2.94
CA VAL A 473 26.05 43.50 1.84
C VAL A 473 26.30 44.93 2.24
N ILE A 474 27.18 45.63 1.52
CA ILE A 474 27.60 47.00 1.83
C ILE A 474 27.28 47.96 0.67
N GLU A 475 27.07 49.23 1.00
CA GLU A 475 26.96 50.29 0.01
C GLU A 475 28.33 50.56 -0.64
N LYS A 476 28.35 50.67 -1.96
CA LYS A 476 29.58 50.86 -2.76
C LYS A 476 29.87 52.32 -3.07
#